data_AF-A0A7C7MG94-F1
#
_entry.id   AF-A0A7C7MG94-F1
#
_cell.length_a   1.000
_cell.length_b   1.000
_cell.length_c   1.000
_cell.angle_alpha   90.00
_cell.angle_beta   90.00
_cell.angle_gamma   90.00
#
_symmetry.space_group_name_H-M   'P 1'
#
loop_
_entity.id
_entity.type
_entity.pdbx_description
1 polymer ?
#
loop_
_entity_poly.entity_id
_entity_poly.type
_entity_poly.pdbx_seq_one_letter_code
_entity_poly.pdbx_strand_id
1 'polypeptide(L)'
;MNKHIKHLIISILLVSMVLSANKWTPGFMIQYQRLGGTDISPDGNWVAYELSIPQIEGDKSEFLTHIWLVSADGQRNFQLTQGDVSARSPRFSPDGKHIAFISGKADPENNFQTTKGQIYVLPINGGERKQINAETSSVGRIAWSPDGQSIAFTMRDPETEDEKRRKKEKRDWKIIDTNYRYSH
;
A
#
# COMPACT_ATOMS: atom_id res chain seq x y z
N MET A 1 21.71 77.12 -4.95
CA MET A 1 20.67 77.91 -4.25
C MET A 1 19.41 77.04 -4.20
N ASN A 2 18.91 76.72 -3.00
CA ASN A 2 17.65 76.00 -2.66
C ASN A 2 17.56 74.51 -3.07
N LYS A 3 17.76 73.46 -2.24
CA LYS A 3 17.40 73.07 -0.85
C LYS A 3 15.96 72.50 -0.69
N HIS A 4 15.89 71.24 -0.21
CA HIS A 4 14.76 70.48 0.36
C HIS A 4 13.73 69.91 -0.66
N ILE A 5 13.34 68.63 -0.62
CA ILE A 5 12.58 67.97 0.47
C ILE A 5 12.91 66.46 0.51
N LYS A 6 13.22 65.98 1.72
CA LYS A 6 13.31 64.56 2.09
C LYS A 6 11.96 64.17 2.68
N HIS A 7 11.28 63.16 2.16
CA HIS A 7 10.29 62.41 2.93
C HIS A 7 10.43 60.91 2.64
N LEU A 8 11.10 60.24 3.58
CA LEU A 8 11.17 58.80 3.72
C LEU A 8 10.07 58.42 4.72
N ILE A 9 8.98 57.84 4.25
CA ILE A 9 7.94 57.25 5.10
C ILE A 9 8.23 55.75 5.16
N ILE A 10 8.89 55.31 6.23
CA ILE A 10 8.99 53.88 6.57
C ILE A 10 7.79 53.55 7.43
N SER A 11 6.80 52.88 6.85
CA SER A 11 5.69 52.28 7.58
C SER A 11 6.13 50.91 8.08
N ILE A 12 6.33 50.76 9.39
CA ILE A 12 6.64 49.47 10.02
C ILE A 12 5.32 48.73 10.20
N LEU A 13 5.09 47.73 9.34
CA LEU A 13 3.94 46.83 9.43
C LEU A 13 4.35 45.64 10.30
N LEU A 14 3.95 45.68 11.58
CA LEU A 14 4.22 44.61 12.54
C LEU A 14 3.23 43.47 12.30
N VAL A 15 3.57 42.55 11.41
CA VAL A 15 2.81 41.31 11.19
C VAL A 15 3.11 40.37 12.36
N SER A 16 2.17 40.25 13.29
CA SER A 16 2.20 39.20 14.30
C SER A 16 1.86 37.86 13.62
N MET A 17 2.88 37.07 13.31
CA MET A 17 2.69 35.68 12.90
C MET A 17 2.23 34.89 14.13
N VAL A 18 0.93 34.58 14.18
CA VAL A 18 0.44 33.53 15.06
C VAL A 18 0.98 32.21 14.50
N LEU A 19 2.01 31.66 15.13
CA LEU A 19 2.37 30.26 14.94
C LEU A 19 1.19 29.43 15.43
N SER A 20 0.32 29.01 14.52
CA SER A 20 -0.60 27.92 14.79
C SER A 20 0.27 26.67 14.97
N ALA A 21 0.60 26.32 16.20
CA ALA A 21 1.16 25.03 16.51
C ALA A 21 0.17 23.98 15.98
N ASN A 22 0.61 23.12 15.06
CA ASN A 22 -0.21 22.02 14.55
C ASN A 22 -0.67 21.18 15.76
N LYS A 23 -1.92 21.39 16.18
CA LYS A 23 -2.52 20.65 17.30
C LYS A 23 -2.72 19.22 16.84
N TRP A 24 -2.27 18.26 17.65
CA TRP A 24 -2.57 16.85 17.48
C TRP A 24 -4.08 16.62 17.66
N THR A 25 -4.83 16.75 16.58
CA THR A 25 -6.28 16.53 16.54
C THR A 25 -6.58 15.18 15.87
N PRO A 26 -7.74 14.56 16.14
CA PRO A 26 -8.15 13.35 15.42
C PRO A 26 -8.13 13.54 13.89
N GLY A 27 -8.56 14.71 13.40
CA GLY A 27 -8.53 15.07 11.98
C GLY A 27 -7.11 15.20 11.40
N PHE A 28 -6.13 15.58 12.22
CA PHE A 28 -4.72 15.57 11.81
C PHE A 28 -4.14 14.15 11.82
N MET A 29 -4.50 13.32 12.80
CA MET A 29 -3.98 11.94 12.93
C MET A 29 -4.39 11.05 11.74
N ILE A 30 -5.59 11.25 11.18
CA ILE A 30 -6.06 10.46 10.02
C ILE A 30 -5.32 10.80 8.72
N GLN A 31 -4.60 11.93 8.65
CA GLN A 31 -3.85 12.34 7.46
C GLN A 31 -2.46 11.70 7.38
N TYR A 32 -2.03 10.98 8.44
CA TYR A 32 -0.68 10.45 8.52
C TYR A 32 -0.48 9.28 7.55
N GLN A 33 0.54 9.40 6.70
CA GLN A 33 0.95 8.33 5.81
C GLN A 33 1.59 7.20 6.62
N ARG A 34 1.31 5.96 6.25
CA ARG A 34 1.87 4.79 6.93
C ARG A 34 2.92 4.14 6.06
N LEU A 35 4.09 3.91 6.65
CA LEU A 35 5.16 3.14 6.04
C LEU A 35 5.08 1.70 6.56
N GLY A 36 5.25 0.74 5.67
CA GLY A 36 5.20 -0.68 6.02
C GLY A 36 5.88 -1.56 4.99
N GLY A 37 5.67 -2.87 5.14
CA GLY A 37 6.04 -3.93 4.19
C GLY A 37 7.27 -3.64 3.34
N THR A 38 8.45 -3.99 3.86
CA THR A 38 9.72 -3.71 3.19
C THR A 38 10.36 -4.96 2.59
N ASP A 39 11.21 -4.75 1.60
CA ASP A 39 12.16 -5.74 1.10
C ASP A 39 13.38 -5.03 0.49
N ILE A 40 14.54 -5.70 0.48
CA ILE A 40 15.80 -5.14 -0.04
C ILE A 40 16.21 -5.94 -1.27
N SER A 41 16.69 -5.26 -2.32
CA SER A 41 17.17 -5.94 -3.52
C SER A 41 18.39 -6.82 -3.21
N PRO A 42 18.60 -7.92 -3.96
CA PRO A 42 19.72 -8.84 -3.72
C PRO A 42 21.11 -8.18 -3.78
N ASP A 43 21.25 -7.13 -4.60
CA ASP A 43 22.48 -6.33 -4.71
C ASP A 43 22.61 -5.23 -3.64
N GLY A 44 21.59 -5.05 -2.80
CA GLY A 44 21.53 -4.04 -1.74
C GLY A 44 21.29 -2.61 -2.22
N ASN A 45 21.10 -2.39 -3.52
CA ASN A 45 21.01 -1.03 -4.08
C ASN A 45 19.62 -0.39 -3.95
N TRP A 46 18.57 -1.18 -3.71
CA TRP A 46 17.19 -0.73 -3.65
C TRP A 46 16.47 -1.27 -2.43
N VAL A 47 15.59 -0.44 -1.88
CA VAL A 47 14.61 -0.83 -0.87
C VAL A 47 13.21 -0.62 -1.46
N ALA A 48 12.42 -1.68 -1.48
CA ALA A 48 10.99 -1.62 -1.73
C ALA A 48 10.26 -1.43 -0.42
N TYR A 49 9.27 -0.55 -0.39
CA TYR A 49 8.46 -0.29 0.79
C TYR A 49 7.01 0.02 0.42
N GLU A 50 6.10 -0.24 1.34
CA GLU A 50 4.70 0.15 1.23
C GLU A 50 4.50 1.56 1.79
N LEU A 51 3.80 2.40 1.02
CA LEU A 51 3.29 3.69 1.47
C LEU A 51 1.75 3.67 1.39
N SER A 52 1.08 3.67 2.54
CA SER A 52 -0.36 3.78 2.64
C SER A 52 -0.78 5.23 2.86
N ILE A 53 -1.57 5.75 1.92
CA ILE A 53 -2.09 7.11 1.94
C ILE A 53 -3.59 7.05 2.26
N PRO A 54 -4.08 7.83 3.24
CA PRO A 54 -5.51 7.91 3.52
C PRO A 54 -6.25 8.49 2.32
N GLN A 55 -7.31 7.80 1.89
CA GLN A 55 -8.28 8.26 0.90
C GLN A 55 -9.57 8.56 1.63
N ILE A 56 -9.95 9.84 1.68
CA ILE A 56 -11.16 10.31 2.37
C ILE A 56 -12.05 10.98 1.34
N GLU A 57 -13.21 10.39 1.08
CA GLU A 57 -14.22 10.93 0.17
C GLU A 57 -15.61 10.75 0.78
N GLY A 58 -16.25 11.88 1.14
CA GLY A 58 -17.52 11.87 1.86
C GLY A 58 -17.41 11.13 3.20
N ASP A 59 -18.29 10.17 3.42
CA ASP A 59 -18.32 9.33 4.63
C ASP A 59 -17.36 8.12 4.57
N LYS A 60 -16.63 7.94 3.46
CA LYS A 60 -15.72 6.80 3.26
C LYS A 60 -14.30 7.19 3.64
N SER A 61 -13.66 6.32 4.43
CA SER A 61 -12.26 6.46 4.86
C SER A 61 -11.54 5.14 4.64
N GLU A 62 -10.66 5.13 3.64
CA GLU A 62 -9.87 3.96 3.27
C GLU A 62 -8.38 4.30 3.20
N PHE A 63 -7.52 3.29 3.09
CA PHE A 63 -6.10 3.48 2.80
C PHE A 63 -5.76 2.87 1.44
N LEU A 64 -5.19 3.68 0.56
CA LEU A 64 -4.61 3.20 -0.68
C LEU A 64 -3.11 2.99 -0.47
N THR A 65 -2.67 1.74 -0.63
CA THR A 65 -1.27 1.36 -0.43
C THR A 65 -0.59 1.13 -1.77
N HIS A 66 0.56 1.77 -1.96
CA HIS A 66 1.39 1.55 -3.13
C HIS A 66 2.80 1.14 -2.72
N ILE A 67 3.46 0.41 -3.62
CA ILE A 67 4.85 0.04 -3.51
C ILE A 67 5.68 1.17 -4.09
N TRP A 68 6.68 1.58 -3.32
CA TRP A 68 7.68 2.57 -3.69
C TRP A 68 9.07 1.91 -3.69
N LEU A 69 9.96 2.46 -4.50
CA LEU A 69 11.37 2.10 -4.52
C LEU A 69 12.21 3.31 -4.13
N VAL A 70 13.14 3.09 -3.21
CA VAL A 70 14.17 4.06 -2.85
C VAL A 70 15.55 3.43 -3.03
N SER A 71 16.50 4.18 -3.59
CA SER A 71 17.90 3.76 -3.67
C SER A 71 18.53 3.74 -2.29
N ALA A 72 19.52 2.88 -2.07
CA ALA A 72 20.17 2.72 -0.77
C ALA A 72 20.84 4.00 -0.25
N ASP A 73 21.26 4.89 -1.15
CA ASP A 73 21.80 6.21 -0.86
C ASP A 73 20.72 7.30 -0.65
N GLY A 74 19.44 6.96 -0.80
CA GLY A 74 18.29 7.85 -0.67
C GLY A 74 18.10 8.85 -1.81
N GLN A 75 18.97 8.86 -2.83
CA GLN A 75 18.96 9.89 -3.88
C GLN A 75 17.81 9.73 -4.88
N ARG A 76 17.30 8.51 -5.05
CA ARG A 76 16.23 8.20 -5.98
C ARG A 76 15.09 7.52 -5.25
N ASN A 77 13.92 8.16 -5.23
CA ASN A 77 12.71 7.64 -4.62
C ASN A 77 11.53 7.82 -5.58
N PHE A 78 10.84 6.74 -5.94
CA PHE A 78 9.72 6.80 -6.86
C PHE A 78 8.66 5.73 -6.60
N GLN A 79 7.43 6.07 -6.95
CA GLN A 79 6.29 5.17 -6.87
C GLN A 79 6.36 4.13 -7.98
N LEU A 80 6.36 2.85 -7.62
CA LEU A 80 6.47 1.74 -8.56
C LEU A 80 5.08 1.26 -9.06
N THR A 81 4.10 1.17 -8.16
CA THR A 81 2.73 0.76 -8.49
C THR A 81 1.78 1.95 -8.45
N GLN A 82 0.83 2.01 -9.39
CA GLN A 82 -0.15 3.10 -9.50
C GLN A 82 -1.57 2.55 -9.72
N GLY A 83 -2.57 3.43 -9.66
CA GLY A 83 -3.98 3.14 -9.90
C GLY A 83 -4.81 3.02 -8.62
N ASP A 84 -6.08 2.63 -8.75
CA ASP A 84 -7.06 2.73 -7.66
C ASP A 84 -7.11 1.46 -6.77
N VAL A 85 -6.10 0.61 -6.86
CA VAL A 85 -6.04 -0.67 -6.14
C VAL A 85 -4.76 -0.76 -5.33
N SER A 86 -4.89 -1.10 -4.06
CA SER A 86 -3.76 -1.34 -3.18
C SER A 86 -2.84 -2.46 -3.68
N ALA A 87 -1.54 -2.23 -3.56
CA ALA A 87 -0.47 -3.17 -3.81
C ALA A 87 0.38 -3.31 -2.54
N ARG A 88 0.60 -4.54 -2.09
CA ARG A 88 1.28 -4.84 -0.82
C ARG A 88 2.23 -6.03 -0.94
N SER A 89 3.01 -6.26 0.10
CA SER A 89 3.95 -7.36 0.28
C SER A 89 4.98 -7.46 -0.86
N PRO A 90 5.75 -6.38 -1.14
CA PRO A 90 6.76 -6.38 -2.19
C PRO A 90 7.84 -7.44 -1.91
N ARG A 91 8.25 -8.18 -2.94
CA ARG A 91 9.36 -9.13 -2.91
C ARG A 91 10.22 -9.01 -4.16
N PHE A 92 11.49 -8.66 -4.01
CA PHE A 92 12.44 -8.67 -5.11
C PHE A 92 12.63 -10.10 -5.63
N SER A 93 12.68 -10.24 -6.95
CA SER A 93 13.17 -11.46 -7.57
C SER A 93 14.65 -11.67 -7.23
N PRO A 94 15.16 -12.92 -7.20
CA PRO A 94 16.55 -13.19 -6.89
C PRO A 94 17.56 -12.55 -7.85
N ASP A 95 17.13 -12.25 -9.09
CA ASP A 95 17.93 -11.53 -10.08
C ASP A 95 17.87 -9.99 -9.93
N GLY A 96 17.08 -9.48 -8.98
CA GLY A 96 16.88 -8.06 -8.70
C GLY A 96 16.10 -7.27 -9.76
N LYS A 97 15.57 -7.91 -10.80
CA LYS A 97 14.96 -7.21 -11.95
C LYS A 97 13.46 -6.97 -11.80
N HIS A 98 12.78 -7.70 -10.92
CA HIS A 98 11.34 -7.66 -10.77
C HIS A 98 10.92 -7.55 -9.31
N ILE A 99 9.70 -7.05 -9.09
CA ILE A 99 8.99 -7.11 -7.82
C ILE A 99 7.77 -8.00 -8.00
N ALA A 100 7.64 -9.03 -7.17
CA ALA A 100 6.38 -9.70 -6.92
C ALA A 100 5.63 -8.99 -5.79
N PHE A 101 4.32 -8.94 -5.87
CA PHE A 101 3.48 -8.31 -4.88
C PHE A 101 2.05 -8.83 -4.95
N ILE A 102 1.24 -8.49 -3.95
CA ILE A 102 -0.16 -8.88 -3.87
C ILE A 102 -1.03 -7.66 -4.13
N SER A 103 -1.98 -7.78 -5.06
CA SER A 103 -2.94 -6.74 -5.41
C SER A 103 -4.24 -7.33 -5.94
N GLY A 104 -5.29 -6.52 -6.04
CA GLY A 104 -6.55 -6.89 -6.68
C GLY A 104 -6.73 -6.25 -8.05
N LYS A 105 -7.95 -6.36 -8.57
CA LYS A 105 -8.49 -5.54 -9.65
C LYS A 105 -9.53 -4.60 -9.07
N ALA A 106 -9.66 -3.42 -9.68
CA ALA A 106 -10.72 -2.50 -9.31
C ALA A 106 -12.06 -3.14 -9.68
N ASP A 107 -13.05 -2.98 -8.80
CA ASP A 107 -14.44 -3.28 -9.14
C ASP A 107 -15.00 -2.08 -9.92
N PRO A 108 -15.40 -2.25 -11.20
CA PRO A 108 -15.94 -1.16 -12.02
C PRO A 108 -17.20 -0.53 -11.43
N GLU A 109 -17.94 -1.26 -10.60
CA GLU A 109 -19.16 -0.79 -9.96
C GLU A 109 -18.90 -0.19 -8.56
N ASN A 110 -17.69 -0.39 -8.01
CA ASN A 110 -17.33 0.11 -6.70
C ASN A 110 -15.82 0.39 -6.58
N ASN A 111 -15.43 1.64 -6.79
CA ASN A 111 -14.03 2.10 -6.69
C ASN A 111 -13.34 1.83 -5.34
N PHE A 112 -14.10 1.44 -4.30
CA PHE A 112 -13.58 1.14 -2.97
C PHE A 112 -13.55 -0.37 -2.66
N GLN A 113 -14.10 -1.21 -3.54
CA GLN A 113 -13.98 -2.66 -3.47
C GLN A 113 -12.96 -3.14 -4.50
N THR A 114 -12.07 -4.01 -4.03
CA THR A 114 -11.10 -4.67 -4.90
C THR A 114 -11.37 -6.15 -4.90
N THR A 115 -11.07 -6.80 -6.02
CA THR A 115 -11.12 -8.26 -6.07
C THR A 115 -10.13 -8.85 -5.06
N LYS A 116 -10.27 -10.16 -4.81
CA LYS A 116 -9.33 -10.94 -4.00
C LYS A 116 -7.88 -10.67 -4.41
N GLY A 117 -6.99 -10.54 -3.43
CA GLY A 117 -5.58 -10.30 -3.66
C GLY A 117 -4.93 -11.48 -4.38
N GLN A 118 -4.36 -11.23 -5.56
CA GLN A 118 -3.60 -12.17 -6.37
C GLN A 118 -2.15 -11.70 -6.49
N ILE A 119 -1.29 -12.58 -6.99
CA ILE A 119 0.13 -12.31 -7.19
C ILE A 119 0.33 -11.61 -8.53
N TYR A 120 1.00 -10.49 -8.48
CA TYR A 120 1.42 -9.71 -9.62
C TYR A 120 2.93 -9.58 -9.62
N VAL A 121 3.51 -9.49 -10.81
CA VAL A 121 4.94 -9.22 -11.02
C VAL A 121 5.07 -8.03 -11.96
N LEU A 122 5.99 -7.11 -11.65
CA LEU A 122 6.34 -6.00 -12.54
C LEU A 122 7.84 -5.66 -12.47
N PRO A 123 8.45 -5.11 -13.54
CA PRO A 123 9.86 -4.74 -13.56
C PRO A 123 10.22 -3.60 -12.60
N ILE A 124 11.42 -3.59 -11.98
CA ILE A 124 11.81 -2.53 -11.02
C ILE A 124 11.91 -1.13 -11.65
N ASN A 125 12.06 -1.04 -12.96
CA ASN A 125 12.05 0.22 -13.71
C ASN A 125 10.63 0.69 -14.08
N GLY A 126 9.60 0.00 -13.61
CA GLY A 126 8.19 0.27 -13.91
C GLY A 126 7.72 -0.45 -15.17
N GLY A 127 6.46 -0.18 -15.54
CA GLY A 127 5.78 -0.81 -16.66
C GLY A 127 4.50 -1.52 -16.24
N GLU A 128 3.94 -2.29 -17.15
CA GLU A 128 2.69 -3.02 -16.90
C GLU A 128 2.91 -4.20 -15.93
N ARG A 129 2.01 -4.32 -14.96
CA ARG A 129 1.99 -5.46 -14.04
C ARG A 129 1.36 -6.68 -14.70
N LYS A 130 1.96 -7.85 -14.52
CA LYS A 130 1.43 -9.13 -14.97
C LYS A 130 0.90 -9.94 -13.80
N GLN A 131 -0.35 -10.39 -13.88
CA GLN A 131 -0.91 -11.36 -12.94
C GLN A 131 -0.35 -12.76 -13.26
N ILE A 132 0.14 -13.49 -12.26
CA ILE A 132 0.78 -14.81 -12.49
C ILE A 132 -0.03 -16.00 -11.95
N ASN A 133 -1.09 -15.75 -11.18
CA ASN A 133 -1.97 -16.78 -10.62
C ASN A 133 -3.45 -16.37 -10.76
N ALA A 134 -4.38 -17.31 -10.57
CA ALA A 134 -5.82 -17.04 -10.65
C ALA A 134 -6.57 -17.85 -9.58
N GLU A 135 -6.30 -17.54 -8.32
CA GLU A 135 -6.81 -18.33 -7.21
C GLU A 135 -8.22 -17.94 -6.78
N THR A 136 -8.95 -18.92 -6.24
CA THR A 136 -10.32 -18.73 -5.77
C THR A 136 -10.41 -17.93 -4.48
N SER A 137 -9.32 -17.83 -3.70
CA SER A 137 -9.21 -17.08 -2.45
C SER A 137 -8.11 -16.02 -2.55
N SER A 138 -8.10 -15.08 -1.60
CA SER A 138 -7.04 -14.07 -1.55
C SER A 138 -5.73 -14.69 -1.05
N VAL A 139 -4.64 -14.38 -1.74
CA VAL A 139 -3.27 -14.75 -1.35
C VAL A 139 -2.85 -13.95 -0.10
N GLY A 140 -2.19 -14.66 0.81
CA GLY A 140 -1.68 -14.15 2.09
C GLY A 140 -0.26 -13.62 1.98
N ARG A 141 0.73 -14.51 2.08
CA ARG A 141 2.17 -14.22 1.96
C ARG A 141 2.72 -14.81 0.67
N ILE A 142 3.83 -14.25 0.17
CA ILE A 142 4.55 -14.72 -1.01
C ILE A 142 6.07 -14.75 -0.75
N ALA A 143 6.78 -15.64 -1.44
CA ALA A 143 8.24 -15.71 -1.46
C ALA A 143 8.74 -16.30 -2.80
N TRP A 144 9.78 -15.72 -3.39
CA TRP A 144 10.43 -16.27 -4.58
C TRP A 144 11.22 -17.54 -4.24
N SER A 145 11.27 -18.48 -5.18
CA SER A 145 12.27 -19.55 -5.16
C SER A 145 13.66 -18.96 -5.40
N PRO A 146 14.74 -19.56 -4.87
CA PRO A 146 16.10 -19.04 -5.05
C PRO A 146 16.55 -18.91 -6.51
N ASP A 147 16.02 -19.75 -7.40
CA ASP A 147 16.28 -19.72 -8.83
C ASP A 147 15.39 -18.73 -9.61
N GLY A 148 14.43 -18.08 -8.93
CA GLY A 148 13.50 -17.10 -9.51
C GLY A 148 12.43 -17.70 -10.42
N GLN A 149 12.34 -19.03 -10.53
CA GLN A 149 11.39 -19.69 -11.45
C GLN A 149 9.99 -19.88 -10.87
N SER A 150 9.82 -19.73 -9.56
CA SER A 150 8.57 -20.01 -8.86
C SER A 150 8.33 -19.05 -7.70
N ILE A 151 7.07 -18.93 -7.30
CA ILE A 151 6.66 -18.17 -6.11
C ILE A 151 5.85 -19.08 -5.21
N ALA A 152 6.35 -19.32 -4.00
CA ALA A 152 5.60 -19.95 -2.92
C ALA A 152 4.63 -18.94 -2.32
N PHE A 153 3.43 -19.37 -1.98
CA PHE A 153 2.41 -18.50 -1.40
C PHE A 153 1.51 -19.23 -0.41
N THR A 154 0.86 -18.46 0.45
CA THR A 154 -0.15 -18.96 1.37
C THR A 154 -1.55 -18.49 0.96
N MET A 155 -2.56 -19.32 1.20
CA MET A 155 -3.94 -19.02 0.87
C MET A 155 -4.88 -19.79 1.80
N ARG A 156 -6.04 -19.21 2.12
CA ARG A 156 -7.12 -19.96 2.76
C ARG A 156 -7.85 -20.80 1.72
N ASP A 157 -8.04 -22.08 2.03
CA ASP A 157 -8.91 -22.93 1.24
C ASP A 157 -10.29 -22.29 1.04
N PRO A 158 -10.86 -22.42 -0.17
CA PRO A 158 -12.22 -21.95 -0.40
C PRO A 158 -13.20 -22.71 0.52
N GLU A 159 -14.22 -21.98 1.00
CA GLU A 159 -15.33 -22.62 1.73
C GLU A 159 -15.98 -23.69 0.84
N THR A 160 -16.22 -24.88 1.41
CA THR A 160 -16.95 -25.93 0.69
C THR A 160 -18.42 -25.54 0.53
N GLU A 161 -19.13 -26.16 -0.42
CA GLU A 161 -20.57 -25.89 -0.61
C GLU A 161 -21.38 -26.19 0.66
N ASP A 162 -21.00 -27.23 1.41
CA ASP A 162 -21.62 -27.54 2.70
C ASP A 162 -21.39 -26.46 3.75
N GLU A 163 -20.20 -25.86 3.78
CA GLU A 163 -19.90 -24.74 4.67
C GLU A 163 -20.68 -23.49 4.31
N LYS A 164 -20.74 -23.16 3.02
CA LYS A 164 -21.56 -22.05 2.52
C LYS A 164 -23.03 -22.26 2.88
N ARG A 165 -23.56 -23.47 2.69
CA ARG A 165 -24.94 -23.84 3.06
C ARG A 165 -25.18 -23.66 4.56
N ARG A 166 -24.32 -24.23 5.42
CA ARG A 166 -24.46 -24.08 6.88
C ARG A 166 -24.41 -22.63 7.33
N LYS A 167 -23.50 -21.82 6.78
CA LYS A 167 -23.40 -20.38 7.09
C LYS A 167 -24.64 -19.62 6.66
N LYS A 168 -25.17 -19.89 5.47
CA LYS A 168 -26.43 -19.31 4.98
C LYS A 168 -27.62 -19.66 5.88
N GLU A 169 -27.64 -20.90 6.38
CA GLU A 169 -28.66 -21.40 7.31
C GLU A 169 -28.41 -20.99 8.77
N LYS A 170 -27.33 -20.24 9.07
CA LYS A 170 -26.87 -19.90 10.44
C LYS A 170 -26.64 -21.12 11.33
N ARG A 171 -26.22 -22.24 10.73
CA ARG A 171 -25.86 -23.52 11.35
C ARG A 171 -24.34 -23.73 11.41
N ASP A 172 -23.57 -22.66 11.34
CA ASP A 172 -22.10 -22.65 11.37
C ASP A 172 -21.53 -22.62 12.80
N TRP A 173 -22.28 -23.10 13.79
CA TRP A 173 -21.76 -23.33 15.13
C TRP A 173 -20.59 -24.32 15.04
N LYS A 174 -19.46 -23.94 15.64
CA LYS A 174 -18.26 -24.77 15.69
C LYS A 174 -18.06 -25.25 17.11
N ILE A 175 -17.92 -26.56 17.28
CA ILE A 175 -17.30 -27.11 18.48
C ILE A 175 -15.81 -26.83 18.36
N ILE A 176 -15.29 -26.02 19.27
CA ILE A 176 -13.86 -25.73 19.36
C ILE A 176 -13.19 -26.98 19.96
N ASP A 177 -11.97 -27.33 19.50
CA ASP A 177 -11.17 -28.54 19.86
C ASP A 177 -11.46 -29.87 19.15
N THR A 178 -12.34 -29.92 18.15
CA THR A 178 -12.56 -31.19 17.38
C THR A 178 -12.17 -31.13 15.91
N ASN A 179 -11.93 -29.95 15.33
CA ASN A 179 -11.56 -29.79 13.91
C ASN A 179 -10.51 -28.69 13.73
N TYR A 180 -9.23 -29.07 13.81
CA TYR A 180 -8.13 -28.17 13.48
C TYR A 180 -8.17 -27.83 11.99
N ARG A 181 -8.44 -26.56 11.67
CA ARG A 181 -8.11 -26.00 10.36
C ARG A 181 -6.77 -25.31 10.47
N TYR A 182 -5.78 -25.82 9.75
CA TYR A 182 -4.51 -25.15 9.66
C TYR A 182 -4.65 -23.92 8.74
N SER A 183 -4.32 -22.75 9.26
CA SER A 183 -3.93 -21.62 8.40
C SER A 183 -2.43 -21.79 8.13
N HIS A 184 -2.07 -22.19 6.91
CA HIS A 184 -0.68 -22.15 6.45
C HIS A 184 -0.34 -20.75 5.96
#